data_AF-A0A9W7Y4L5-F1
#
_entry.id   AF-A0A9W7Y4L5-F1
#
_cell.length_a   1.000
_cell.length_b   1.000
_cell.length_c   1.000
_cell.angle_alpha   90.00
_cell.angle_beta   90.00
_cell.angle_gamma   90.00
#
_symmetry.space_group_name_H-M   'P 1'
#
loop_
_entity.id
_entity.type
_entity.pdbx_description
1 polymer ?
#
loop_
_entity_poly.entity_id
_entity_poly.type
_entity_poly.pdbx_seq_one_letter_code
_entity_poly.pdbx_strand_id
1 'polypeptide(L)'
;MSPRATPGRSPDPVLAEWGYYSADCARLAALPLGGPCGCRPDCGTDAQCCACEDMVRAFRQELDKSASFIHVRGLQSGHCIAACELQTQAAIELADGERMVRLGQAEDAAAAAMSMAQALARFRRSSFTGLWRQLDRLRAHCSAHFAVLADAIAASPLYGESSHDPYQLLRVSHVYAAIHAHYEADPVRPPPPPALALWRGWVDPFRLRRVLDLLQAHLPGTTHAGGLPSPPDTFGLPSADLPRAHPVLSARRPHGRTVCTVFLDSAELTRYHAGLAAGPSGCDMLSLWWATDDDEAAVHVSHDVASGPWLADRRCAAAAALPPHQLLPFLHSELNLNKLAPVGSPRDLSLSPSPDSDAEHRSHCRDLQRSVQKIQRKIIMERLRPLILASEERFDFMDAS
;
A
#
# COMPACT_ATOMS: atom_id res chain seq x y z
N MET A 1 -42.06 22.71 -13.10
CA MET A 1 -40.82 22.79 -13.90
C MET A 1 -39.86 21.72 -13.40
N SER A 2 -39.70 20.62 -14.14
CA SER A 2 -38.75 19.55 -13.80
C SER A 2 -37.32 20.03 -14.06
N PRO A 3 -36.33 19.76 -13.19
CA PRO A 3 -34.95 20.10 -13.51
C PRO A 3 -34.47 19.17 -14.62
N ARG A 4 -34.05 19.77 -15.74
CA ARG A 4 -33.39 19.08 -16.85
C ARG A 4 -32.16 18.34 -16.34
N ALA A 5 -32.18 17.02 -16.44
CA ALA A 5 -30.97 16.19 -16.34
C ALA A 5 -30.00 16.64 -17.44
N THR A 6 -28.78 16.99 -17.06
CA THR A 6 -27.68 17.23 -18.00
C THR A 6 -27.32 15.90 -18.67
N PRO A 7 -27.49 15.74 -19.99
CA PRO A 7 -27.02 14.56 -20.69
C PRO A 7 -25.52 14.73 -21.00
N GLY A 8 -24.66 13.78 -20.62
CA GLY A 8 -23.29 13.76 -21.16
C GLY A 8 -22.12 13.40 -20.24
N ARG A 9 -22.33 12.77 -19.08
CA ARG A 9 -21.26 11.96 -18.46
C ARG A 9 -21.79 10.56 -18.28
N SER A 10 -21.19 9.60 -18.99
CA SER A 10 -21.34 8.20 -18.60
C SER A 10 -20.97 8.10 -17.11
N PRO A 11 -21.76 7.40 -16.28
CA PRO A 11 -21.35 7.15 -14.91
C PRO A 11 -19.97 6.50 -14.95
N ASP A 12 -19.08 6.95 -14.08
CA ASP A 12 -17.79 6.31 -13.84
C ASP A 12 -18.06 4.80 -13.73
N PRO A 13 -17.41 3.92 -14.52
CA PRO A 13 -17.75 2.49 -14.55
C PRO A 13 -17.74 1.85 -13.15
N VAL A 14 -16.81 2.30 -12.31
CA VAL A 14 -16.71 1.92 -10.89
C VAL A 14 -17.96 2.30 -10.08
N LEU A 15 -18.57 3.46 -10.34
CA LEU A 15 -19.82 3.87 -9.68
C LEU A 15 -21.04 3.10 -10.22
N ALA A 16 -21.02 2.68 -11.48
CA ALA A 16 -22.07 1.85 -12.05
C ALA A 16 -22.11 0.45 -11.39
N GLU A 17 -20.95 -0.13 -11.11
CA GLU A 17 -20.83 -1.39 -10.37
C GLU A 17 -21.31 -1.30 -8.92
N TRP A 18 -21.26 -0.11 -8.32
CA TRP A 18 -21.65 0.11 -6.93
C TRP A 18 -23.10 0.55 -6.75
N GLY A 19 -23.87 0.61 -7.85
CA GLY A 19 -25.24 1.12 -7.85
C GLY A 19 -26.16 0.44 -6.83
N TYR A 20 -26.02 -0.87 -6.62
CA TYR A 20 -26.79 -1.61 -5.62
C TYR A 20 -26.61 -1.09 -4.18
N TYR A 21 -25.38 -0.69 -3.83
CA TYR A 21 -25.02 -0.22 -2.49
C TYR A 21 -25.40 1.24 -2.25
N SER A 22 -25.66 2.00 -3.32
CA SER A 22 -26.16 3.35 -3.21
C SER A 22 -27.51 3.36 -2.49
N ALA A 23 -27.75 4.39 -1.68
CA ALA A 23 -29.01 4.54 -0.98
C ALA A 23 -30.16 4.67 -2.01
N ASP A 24 -31.15 3.79 -1.93
CA ASP A 24 -32.33 3.78 -2.80
C ASP A 24 -33.30 4.90 -2.40
N CYS A 25 -32.90 6.12 -2.74
CA CYS A 25 -33.65 7.33 -2.44
C CYS A 25 -34.99 7.38 -3.18
N ALA A 26 -35.12 6.66 -4.30
CA ALA A 26 -36.39 6.55 -5.02
C ALA A 26 -37.40 5.71 -4.24
N ARG A 27 -36.97 4.57 -3.69
CA ARG A 27 -37.79 3.75 -2.79
C ARG A 27 -38.18 4.50 -1.52
N LEU A 28 -37.23 5.19 -0.88
CA LEU A 28 -37.52 6.05 0.28
C LEU A 28 -38.50 7.17 -0.08
N ALA A 29 -38.39 7.73 -1.28
CA ALA A 29 -39.30 8.75 -1.76
C ALA A 29 -40.71 8.21 -2.04
N ALA A 30 -40.83 6.95 -2.47
CA ALA A 30 -42.11 6.30 -2.75
C ALA A 30 -42.89 5.88 -1.49
N LEU A 31 -42.28 5.93 -0.30
CA LEU A 31 -42.97 5.63 0.95
C LEU A 31 -44.14 6.61 1.16
N PRO A 32 -45.34 6.11 1.49
CA PRO A 32 -46.55 6.92 1.56
C PRO A 32 -46.51 7.86 2.76
N LEU A 33 -46.32 9.15 2.48
CA LEU A 33 -46.56 10.25 3.44
C LEU A 33 -48.06 10.63 3.38
N GLY A 34 -48.94 9.67 3.66
CA GLY A 34 -50.39 9.86 3.55
C GLY A 34 -50.99 10.46 4.83
N GLY A 35 -51.45 11.71 4.76
CA GLY A 35 -52.17 12.40 5.85
C GLY A 35 -51.27 12.96 6.96
N PRO A 36 -51.83 13.71 7.93
CA PRO A 36 -51.11 14.14 9.12
C PRO A 36 -50.67 12.91 9.93
N CYS A 37 -49.42 12.92 10.43
CA CYS A 37 -48.90 11.91 11.36
C CYS A 37 -49.94 11.67 12.46
N GLY A 38 -50.35 10.43 12.71
CA GLY A 38 -51.23 10.08 13.85
C GLY A 38 -50.52 10.23 15.22
N CYS A 39 -49.37 10.88 15.21
CA CYS A 39 -48.42 11.00 16.30
C CYS A 39 -48.82 12.22 17.13
N ARG A 40 -49.05 12.04 18.43
CA ARG A 40 -49.34 13.18 19.30
C ARG A 40 -48.09 14.07 19.42
N PRO A 41 -48.22 15.40 19.41
CA PRO A 41 -47.08 16.32 19.52
C PRO A 41 -46.27 16.14 20.83
N ASP A 42 -46.84 15.50 21.86
CA ASP A 42 -46.23 15.33 23.19
C ASP A 42 -45.76 13.89 23.50
N CYS A 43 -45.75 12.96 22.52
CA CYS A 43 -45.50 11.54 22.81
C CYS A 43 -44.02 11.13 22.96
N GLY A 44 -43.09 12.09 22.92
CA GLY A 44 -41.64 11.79 22.97
C GLY A 44 -41.18 10.91 21.80
N THR A 45 -40.00 10.30 21.91
CA THR A 45 -39.46 9.35 20.91
C THR A 45 -40.08 7.94 20.99
N ASP A 46 -40.83 7.67 22.07
CA ASP A 46 -41.18 6.32 22.51
C ASP A 46 -42.56 5.85 22.01
N ALA A 47 -43.38 6.76 21.48
CA ALA A 47 -44.70 6.45 20.90
C ALA A 47 -44.75 6.84 19.41
N GLN A 48 -43.97 6.11 18.59
CA GLN A 48 -44.04 6.22 17.14
C GLN A 48 -45.34 5.60 16.62
N CYS A 49 -45.99 6.23 15.65
CA CYS A 49 -47.03 5.52 14.89
C CYS A 49 -46.36 4.46 13.99
N CYS A 50 -47.05 3.36 13.69
CA CYS A 50 -46.49 2.26 12.89
C CYS A 50 -45.90 2.74 11.54
N ALA A 51 -46.50 3.76 10.92
CA ALA A 51 -45.98 4.35 9.68
C ALA A 51 -44.63 5.06 9.86
N CYS A 52 -44.42 5.76 10.98
CA CYS A 52 -43.13 6.37 11.30
C CYS A 52 -42.06 5.33 11.60
N GLU A 53 -42.40 4.26 12.32
CA GLU A 53 -41.47 3.17 12.60
C GLU A 53 -41.00 2.48 11.31
N ASP A 54 -41.91 2.20 10.38
CA ASP A 54 -41.59 1.56 9.11
C ASP A 54 -40.69 2.46 8.24
N MET A 55 -40.95 3.77 8.22
CA MET A 55 -40.09 4.74 7.54
C MET A 55 -38.69 4.84 8.17
N VAL A 56 -38.61 4.88 9.51
CA VAL A 56 -37.34 4.86 10.24
C VAL A 56 -36.56 3.58 9.93
N ARG A 57 -37.23 2.42 9.91
CA ARG A 57 -36.62 1.13 9.59
C ARG A 57 -36.09 1.10 8.16
N ALA A 58 -36.89 1.53 7.18
CA ALA A 58 -36.49 1.58 5.79
C ALA A 58 -35.29 2.53 5.56
N PHE A 59 -35.29 3.69 6.24
CA PHE A 59 -34.17 4.63 6.19
C PHE A 59 -32.90 4.04 6.80
N ARG A 60 -33.00 3.44 8.00
CA ARG A 60 -31.85 2.79 8.68
C ARG A 60 -31.27 1.67 7.83
N GLN A 61 -32.10 0.86 7.19
CA GLN A 61 -31.63 -0.20 6.30
C GLN A 61 -30.77 0.35 5.15
N GLU A 62 -31.19 1.45 4.53
CA GLU A 62 -30.40 2.08 3.46
C GLU A 62 -29.13 2.76 4.00
N LEU A 63 -29.21 3.38 5.18
CA LEU A 63 -28.06 3.95 5.87
C LEU A 63 -27.00 2.88 6.19
N ASP A 64 -27.41 1.79 6.82
CA ASP A 64 -26.53 0.68 7.23
C ASP A 64 -25.90 0.00 6.02
N LYS A 65 -26.66 -0.18 4.93
CA LYS A 65 -26.17 -0.71 3.65
C LYS A 65 -25.04 0.16 3.09
N SER A 66 -25.28 1.47 2.95
CA SER A 66 -24.27 2.39 2.40
C SER A 66 -23.07 2.56 3.35
N ALA A 67 -23.30 2.61 4.66
CA ALA A 67 -22.26 2.72 5.67
C ALA A 67 -21.33 1.50 5.69
N SER A 68 -21.89 0.29 5.68
CA SER A 68 -21.12 -0.96 5.66
C SER A 68 -20.28 -1.07 4.38
N PHE A 69 -20.86 -0.68 3.24
CA PHE A 69 -20.14 -0.67 1.98
C PHE A 69 -18.93 0.28 2.00
N ILE A 70 -19.12 1.50 2.52
CA ILE A 70 -18.02 2.48 2.66
C ILE A 70 -16.92 1.93 3.56
N HIS A 71 -17.28 1.28 4.68
CA HIS A 71 -16.31 0.69 5.57
C HIS A 71 -15.46 -0.38 4.88
N VAL A 72 -16.09 -1.36 4.22
CA VAL A 72 -15.39 -2.45 3.53
C VAL A 72 -14.53 -1.94 2.38
N ARG A 73 -15.06 -1.04 1.54
CA ARG A 73 -14.30 -0.47 0.43
C ARG A 73 -13.22 0.51 0.89
N GLY A 74 -13.41 1.20 2.02
CA GLY A 74 -12.40 2.03 2.65
C GLY A 74 -11.18 1.22 3.08
N LEU A 75 -11.39 0.07 3.73
CA LEU A 75 -10.33 -0.86 4.08
C LEU A 75 -9.62 -1.40 2.84
N GLN A 76 -10.37 -1.84 1.83
CA GLN A 76 -9.78 -2.35 0.58
C GLN A 76 -8.95 -1.28 -0.14
N SER A 77 -9.46 -0.04 -0.22
CA SER A 77 -8.71 1.11 -0.76
C SER A 77 -7.40 1.30 0.02
N GLY A 78 -7.46 1.30 1.36
CA GLY A 78 -6.28 1.40 2.22
C GLY A 78 -5.24 0.30 1.98
N HIS A 79 -5.68 -0.95 1.81
CA HIS A 79 -4.81 -2.08 1.47
C HIS A 79 -4.17 -1.93 0.09
N CYS A 80 -4.92 -1.50 -0.92
CA CYS A 80 -4.38 -1.24 -2.25
C CYS A 80 -3.29 -0.16 -2.21
N ILE A 81 -3.50 0.91 -1.44
CA ILE A 81 -2.52 1.99 -1.28
C ILE A 81 -1.25 1.49 -0.58
N ALA A 82 -1.40 0.73 0.51
CA ALA A 82 -0.26 0.13 1.22
C ALA A 82 0.55 -0.81 0.30
N ALA A 83 -0.13 -1.62 -0.52
CA ALA A 83 0.54 -2.46 -1.50
C ALA A 83 1.29 -1.64 -2.57
N CYS A 84 0.75 -0.50 -3.00
CA CYS A 84 1.45 0.40 -3.93
C CYS A 84 2.71 0.99 -3.28
N GLU A 85 2.61 1.44 -2.02
CA GLU A 85 3.76 1.95 -1.26
C GLU A 85 4.88 0.90 -1.18
N LEU A 86 4.55 -0.34 -0.81
CA LEU A 86 5.51 -1.45 -0.76
C LEU A 86 6.10 -1.79 -2.13
N GLN A 87 5.28 -1.77 -3.20
CA GLN A 87 5.75 -2.04 -4.56
C GLN A 87 6.70 -0.96 -5.07
N THR A 88 6.38 0.32 -4.84
CA THR A 88 7.26 1.44 -5.18
C THR A 88 8.57 1.35 -4.41
N GLN A 89 8.50 1.11 -3.10
CA GLN A 89 9.66 0.92 -2.24
C GLN A 89 10.58 -0.21 -2.76
N ALA A 90 10.01 -1.38 -3.03
CA ALA A 90 10.75 -2.52 -3.58
C ALA A 90 11.32 -2.23 -4.98
N ALA A 91 10.61 -1.47 -5.82
CA ALA A 91 11.09 -1.10 -7.15
C ALA A 91 12.33 -0.20 -7.09
N ILE A 92 12.34 0.77 -6.16
CA ILE A 92 13.45 1.71 -5.97
C ILE A 92 14.75 0.97 -5.63
N GLU A 93 14.67 -0.14 -4.89
CA GLU A 93 15.82 -0.95 -4.48
C GLU A 93 16.44 -1.80 -5.60
N LEU A 94 15.80 -1.89 -6.77
CA LEU A 94 16.28 -2.71 -7.90
C LEU A 94 17.33 -1.98 -8.75
N ALA A 95 18.06 -2.74 -9.58
CA ALA A 95 18.98 -2.20 -10.58
C ALA A 95 18.23 -1.46 -11.71
N ASP A 96 18.85 -0.44 -12.30
CA ASP A 96 18.21 0.59 -13.14
C ASP A 96 17.26 0.04 -14.24
N GLY A 97 17.65 -1.02 -14.95
CA GLY A 97 16.82 -1.60 -16.02
C GLY A 97 15.54 -2.30 -15.53
N GLU A 98 15.57 -2.94 -14.36
CA GLU A 98 14.39 -3.57 -13.75
C GLU A 98 13.58 -2.54 -12.95
N ARG A 99 14.25 -1.55 -12.33
CA ARG A 99 13.62 -0.46 -11.58
C ARG A 99 12.56 0.27 -12.41
N MET A 100 12.89 0.69 -13.64
CA MET A 100 11.96 1.48 -14.46
C MET A 100 10.68 0.74 -14.82
N VAL A 101 10.79 -0.55 -15.17
CA VAL A 101 9.64 -1.41 -15.47
C VAL A 101 8.75 -1.57 -14.23
N ARG A 102 9.38 -1.78 -13.05
CA ARG A 102 8.65 -1.96 -11.79
C ARG A 102 8.01 -0.66 -11.29
N LEU A 103 8.67 0.47 -11.49
CA LEU A 103 8.11 1.79 -11.20
C LEU A 103 6.89 2.07 -12.08
N GLY A 104 6.92 1.72 -13.38
CA GLY A 104 5.74 1.83 -14.25
C GLY A 104 4.56 0.97 -13.77
N GLN A 105 4.82 -0.27 -13.34
CA GLN A 105 3.78 -1.13 -12.76
C GLN A 105 3.21 -0.55 -11.45
N ALA A 106 4.06 0.04 -10.62
CA ALA A 106 3.65 0.70 -9.39
C ALA A 106 2.86 1.98 -9.67
N GLU A 107 3.18 2.71 -10.74
CA GLU A 107 2.44 3.89 -11.20
C GLU A 107 1.03 3.51 -11.64
N ASP A 108 0.88 2.47 -12.45
CA ASP A 108 -0.43 1.94 -12.84
C ASP A 108 -1.25 1.52 -11.61
N ALA A 109 -0.60 0.95 -10.60
CA ALA A 109 -1.22 0.56 -9.33
C ALA A 109 -1.70 1.77 -8.52
N ALA A 110 -0.85 2.78 -8.40
CA ALA A 110 -1.19 4.05 -7.76
C ALA A 110 -2.35 4.74 -8.49
N ALA A 111 -2.41 4.70 -9.82
CA ALA A 111 -3.49 5.26 -10.63
C ALA A 111 -4.85 4.65 -10.27
N ALA A 112 -4.91 3.32 -10.16
CA ALA A 112 -6.14 2.65 -9.77
C ALA A 112 -6.52 2.87 -8.32
N ALA A 113 -5.54 2.88 -7.40
CA ALA A 113 -5.79 3.20 -6.00
C ALA A 113 -6.38 4.61 -5.86
N MET A 114 -5.86 5.58 -6.62
CA MET A 114 -6.40 6.93 -6.70
C MET A 114 -7.83 6.95 -7.25
N SER A 115 -8.08 6.24 -8.36
CA SER A 115 -9.41 6.13 -8.95
C SER A 115 -10.43 5.55 -7.97
N MET A 116 -10.04 4.49 -7.24
CA MET A 116 -10.88 3.86 -6.21
C MET A 116 -11.18 4.80 -5.05
N ALA A 117 -10.17 5.51 -4.53
CA ALA A 117 -10.35 6.50 -3.46
C ALA A 117 -11.28 7.65 -3.90
N GLN A 118 -11.12 8.16 -5.13
CA GLN A 118 -12.00 9.17 -5.69
C GLN A 118 -13.44 8.67 -5.88
N ALA A 119 -13.61 7.44 -6.38
CA ALA A 119 -14.92 6.83 -6.53
C ALA A 119 -15.60 6.67 -5.16
N LEU A 120 -14.87 6.25 -4.12
CA LEU A 120 -15.39 6.11 -2.76
C LEU A 120 -15.84 7.45 -2.17
N ALA A 121 -15.05 8.51 -2.35
CA ALA A 121 -15.41 9.87 -1.93
C ALA A 121 -16.69 10.37 -2.63
N ARG A 122 -16.84 10.11 -3.95
CA ARG A 122 -18.06 10.45 -4.71
C ARG A 122 -19.26 9.63 -4.26
N PHE A 123 -19.08 8.34 -4.00
CA PHE A 123 -20.11 7.45 -3.48
C PHE A 123 -20.62 7.91 -2.11
N ARG A 124 -19.70 8.25 -1.19
CA ARG A 124 -20.02 8.80 0.13
C ARG A 124 -20.84 10.08 0.00
N ARG A 125 -20.35 11.04 -0.79
CA ARG A 125 -21.01 12.34 -0.98
C ARG A 125 -22.41 12.17 -1.58
N SER A 126 -22.56 11.34 -2.61
CA SER A 126 -23.87 11.11 -3.26
C SER A 126 -24.85 10.40 -2.32
N SER A 127 -24.42 9.39 -1.58
CA SER A 127 -25.25 8.66 -0.61
C SER A 127 -25.65 9.56 0.56
N PHE A 128 -24.70 10.32 1.13
CA PHE A 128 -24.97 11.29 2.19
C PHE A 128 -26.00 12.33 1.75
N THR A 129 -25.77 12.98 0.60
CA THR A 129 -26.70 14.02 0.11
C THR A 129 -28.07 13.46 -0.24
N GLY A 130 -28.15 12.24 -0.76
CA GLY A 130 -29.42 11.55 -1.02
C GLY A 130 -30.20 11.28 0.27
N LEU A 131 -29.56 10.63 1.25
CA LEU A 131 -30.16 10.32 2.55
C LEU A 131 -30.53 11.59 3.33
N TRP A 132 -29.69 12.62 3.30
CA TRP A 132 -29.97 13.89 3.98
C TRP A 132 -31.23 14.58 3.42
N ARG A 133 -31.40 14.60 2.09
CA ARG A 133 -32.63 15.13 1.47
C ARG A 133 -33.89 14.33 1.85
N GLN A 134 -33.77 13.00 1.97
CA GLN A 134 -34.89 12.18 2.43
C GLN A 134 -35.19 12.44 3.91
N LEU A 135 -34.16 12.63 4.74
CA LEU A 135 -34.33 13.01 6.14
C LEU A 135 -35.06 14.35 6.27
N ASP A 136 -34.67 15.38 5.52
CA ASP A 136 -35.34 16.69 5.54
C ASP A 136 -36.82 16.56 5.18
N ARG A 137 -37.14 15.74 4.16
CA ARG A 137 -38.52 15.43 3.77
C ARG A 137 -39.30 14.75 4.89
N LEU A 138 -38.70 13.77 5.56
CA LEU A 138 -39.31 13.06 6.67
C LEU A 138 -39.52 13.98 7.89
N ARG A 139 -38.54 14.85 8.20
CA ARG A 139 -38.65 15.82 9.31
C ARG A 139 -39.74 16.86 9.08
N ALA A 140 -40.03 17.22 7.82
CA ALA A 140 -41.17 18.06 7.48
C ALA A 140 -42.53 17.37 7.77
N HIS A 141 -42.58 16.03 7.76
CA HIS A 141 -43.74 15.25 8.16
C HIS A 141 -43.83 15.08 9.68
N CYS A 142 -42.73 14.76 10.36
CA CYS A 142 -42.68 14.63 11.83
C CYS A 142 -41.29 14.91 12.40
N SER A 143 -41.04 16.11 12.93
CA SER A 143 -39.72 16.52 13.41
C SER A 143 -39.20 15.69 14.60
N ALA A 144 -40.09 15.29 15.52
CA ALA A 144 -39.74 14.58 16.75
C ALA A 144 -39.20 13.16 16.50
N HIS A 145 -39.91 12.35 15.71
CA HIS A 145 -39.54 10.95 15.49
C HIS A 145 -38.33 10.77 14.57
N PHE A 146 -38.15 11.66 13.60
CA PHE A 146 -37.03 11.58 12.67
C PHE A 146 -35.77 12.30 13.17
N ALA A 147 -35.81 12.93 14.35
CA ALA A 147 -34.60 13.49 14.99
C ALA A 147 -33.54 12.40 15.20
N VAL A 148 -33.95 11.19 15.60
CA VAL A 148 -33.04 10.05 15.84
C VAL A 148 -32.28 9.60 14.59
N LEU A 149 -32.81 9.89 13.38
CA LEU A 149 -32.15 9.59 12.12
C LEU A 149 -31.04 10.60 11.81
N ALA A 150 -31.16 11.84 12.28
CA ALA A 150 -30.09 12.83 12.15
C ALA A 150 -28.86 12.38 12.94
N ASP A 151 -29.08 11.88 14.16
CA ASP A 151 -28.01 11.33 15.01
C ASP A 151 -27.39 10.08 14.39
N ALA A 152 -28.21 9.21 13.79
CA ALA A 152 -27.73 8.02 13.09
C ALA A 152 -26.85 8.37 11.88
N ILE A 153 -27.24 9.36 11.07
CA ILE A 153 -26.40 9.84 9.96
C ILE A 153 -25.12 10.45 10.52
N ALA A 154 -25.20 11.27 11.57
CA ALA A 154 -24.04 11.93 12.16
C ALA A 154 -23.01 10.94 12.73
N ALA A 155 -23.47 9.81 13.27
CA ALA A 155 -22.62 8.72 13.75
C ALA A 155 -22.11 7.79 12.64
N SER A 156 -22.65 7.89 11.42
CA SER A 156 -22.29 7.02 10.30
C SER A 156 -21.01 7.49 9.58
N PRO A 157 -20.28 6.58 8.90
CA PRO A 157 -19.14 6.94 8.05
C PRO A 157 -19.55 7.72 6.79
N LEU A 158 -20.83 8.06 6.61
CA LEU A 158 -21.27 8.98 5.56
C LEU A 158 -21.07 10.45 5.98
N TYR A 159 -21.15 10.74 7.27
CA TYR A 159 -21.02 12.07 7.84
C TYR A 159 -19.62 12.32 8.40
N GLY A 160 -19.22 13.59 8.41
CA GLY A 160 -17.84 14.01 8.68
C GLY A 160 -16.90 13.76 7.51
N GLU A 161 -15.83 14.52 7.38
CA GLU A 161 -14.65 14.02 6.68
C GLU A 161 -14.02 13.03 7.66
N SER A 162 -14.23 11.73 7.47
CA SER A 162 -13.31 10.81 8.14
C SER A 162 -11.95 11.17 7.57
N SER A 163 -11.00 11.52 8.44
CA SER A 163 -9.61 11.85 8.08
C SER A 163 -9.01 10.88 7.05
N HIS A 164 -9.58 9.68 6.93
CA HIS A 164 -9.32 8.66 5.94
C HIS A 164 -9.35 9.10 4.46
N ASP A 165 -10.37 9.80 3.94
CA ASP A 165 -10.45 10.06 2.48
C ASP A 165 -9.36 11.03 2.00
N PRO A 166 -9.14 12.20 2.66
CA PRO A 166 -8.03 13.09 2.31
C PRO A 166 -6.66 12.45 2.59
N TYR A 167 -6.55 11.63 3.64
CA TYR A 167 -5.31 10.94 3.96
C TYR A 167 -4.95 9.85 2.94
N GLN A 168 -5.93 9.09 2.44
CA GLN A 168 -5.72 8.11 1.37
C GLN A 168 -5.23 8.81 0.08
N LEU A 169 -5.84 9.94 -0.29
CA LEU A 169 -5.38 10.72 -1.45
C LEU A 169 -3.96 11.28 -1.25
N LEU A 170 -3.64 11.75 -0.04
CA LEU A 170 -2.29 12.21 0.30
C LEU A 170 -1.27 11.07 0.16
N ARG A 171 -1.57 9.89 0.70
CA ARG A 171 -0.70 8.70 0.59
C ARG A 171 -0.43 8.32 -0.86
N VAL A 172 -1.46 8.24 -1.70
CA VAL A 172 -1.27 7.95 -3.12
C VAL A 172 -0.47 9.06 -3.82
N SER A 173 -0.66 10.32 -3.44
CA SER A 173 0.15 11.41 -4.00
C SER A 173 1.63 11.31 -3.64
N HIS A 174 1.97 10.81 -2.44
CA HIS A 174 3.36 10.55 -2.06
C HIS A 174 3.97 9.41 -2.89
N VAL A 175 3.21 8.35 -3.18
CA VAL A 175 3.64 7.27 -4.07
C VAL A 175 3.97 7.82 -5.45
N TYR A 176 3.08 8.64 -6.03
CA TYR A 176 3.33 9.31 -7.31
C TYR A 176 4.55 10.22 -7.27
N ALA A 177 4.70 11.03 -6.23
CA ALA A 177 5.85 11.92 -6.08
C ALA A 177 7.16 11.13 -6.01
N ALA A 178 7.19 9.99 -5.31
CA ALA A 178 8.35 9.12 -5.27
C ALA A 178 8.69 8.54 -6.65
N ILE A 179 7.69 8.03 -7.38
CA ILE A 179 7.89 7.50 -8.75
C ILE A 179 8.42 8.60 -9.68
N HIS A 180 7.78 9.77 -9.68
CA HIS A 180 8.18 10.89 -10.53
C HIS A 180 9.58 11.41 -10.22
N ALA A 181 9.98 11.47 -8.95
CA ALA A 181 11.34 11.85 -8.59
C ALA A 181 12.39 10.92 -9.23
N HIS A 182 12.07 9.62 -9.37
CA HIS A 182 12.95 8.68 -10.06
C HIS A 182 12.92 8.81 -11.59
N TYR A 183 11.82 9.28 -12.17
CA TYR A 183 11.77 9.60 -13.61
C TYR A 183 12.50 10.90 -13.94
N GLU A 184 12.40 11.91 -13.09
CA GLU A 184 13.06 13.20 -13.28
C GLU A 184 14.58 13.14 -13.06
N ALA A 185 15.04 12.25 -12.16
CA ALA A 185 16.46 11.96 -11.95
C ALA A 185 17.14 11.22 -13.12
N ASP A 186 16.37 10.83 -14.16
CA ASP A 186 16.87 10.06 -15.30
C ASP A 186 16.73 10.79 -16.66
N PRO A 187 17.27 12.02 -16.83
CA PRO A 187 17.31 12.65 -18.15
C PRO A 187 18.47 12.05 -18.95
N VAL A 188 18.20 11.01 -19.75
CA VAL A 188 19.12 10.46 -20.77
C VAL A 188 20.57 10.44 -20.27
N ARG A 189 20.85 9.72 -19.19
CA ARG A 189 22.23 9.57 -18.72
C ARG A 189 23.04 8.89 -19.85
N PRO A 190 24.20 9.43 -20.25
CA PRO A 190 25.12 8.67 -21.08
C PRO A 190 25.42 7.34 -20.37
N PRO A 191 25.73 6.26 -21.12
CA PRO A 191 26.00 4.96 -20.53
C PRO A 191 26.97 5.13 -19.36
N PRO A 192 26.73 4.46 -18.21
CA PRO A 192 27.53 4.67 -17.02
C PRO A 192 29.00 4.52 -17.43
N PRO A 193 29.89 5.47 -17.06
CA PRO A 193 31.30 5.30 -17.31
C PRO A 193 31.74 3.95 -16.74
N PRO A 194 32.71 3.25 -17.36
CA PRO A 194 33.11 1.91 -16.96
C PRO A 194 33.27 1.88 -15.44
N ALA A 195 32.52 0.99 -14.80
CA ALA A 195 32.30 0.93 -13.36
C ALA A 195 33.51 1.46 -12.60
N LEU A 196 33.43 2.72 -12.16
CA LEU A 196 34.37 3.25 -11.19
C LEU A 196 34.30 2.28 -10.03
N ALA A 197 35.42 1.60 -9.76
CA ALA A 197 35.52 0.56 -8.75
C ALA A 197 34.72 0.98 -7.52
N LEU A 198 33.66 0.22 -7.21
CA LEU A 198 32.82 0.43 -6.04
C LEU A 198 33.75 0.59 -4.84
N TRP A 199 33.91 1.82 -4.35
CA TRP A 199 34.80 2.08 -3.24
C TRP A 199 34.13 1.52 -1.99
N ARG A 200 34.66 0.39 -1.50
CA ARG A 200 34.36 -0.12 -0.17
C ARG A 200 35.45 0.36 0.76
N GLY A 201 35.06 1.23 1.70
CA GLY A 201 35.95 1.74 2.73
C GLY A 201 35.55 1.23 4.10
N TRP A 202 36.55 0.99 4.95
CA TRP A 202 36.33 0.80 6.38
C TRP A 202 36.22 2.17 7.04
N VAL A 203 35.15 2.38 7.80
CA VAL A 203 34.96 3.59 8.60
C VAL A 203 35.18 3.24 10.06
N ASP A 204 36.05 4.00 10.72
CA ASP A 204 36.23 3.92 12.16
C ASP A 204 34.90 4.25 12.87
N PRO A 205 34.40 3.40 13.79
CA PRO A 205 33.16 3.66 14.54
C PRO A 205 33.11 5.04 15.20
N PHE A 206 34.25 5.59 15.66
CA PHE A 206 34.32 6.93 16.26
C PHE A 206 34.09 8.05 15.23
N ARG A 207 34.30 7.77 13.95
CA ARG A 207 34.11 8.69 12.84
C ARG A 207 32.78 8.51 12.12
N LEU A 208 32.09 7.38 12.33
CA LEU A 208 30.83 7.03 11.66
C LEU A 208 29.83 8.18 11.70
N ARG A 209 29.59 8.75 12.88
CA ARG A 209 28.66 9.87 13.04
C ARG A 209 29.01 11.08 12.16
N ARG A 210 30.29 11.46 12.14
CA ARG A 210 30.76 12.58 11.32
C ARG A 210 30.62 12.29 9.83
N VAL A 211 30.83 11.04 9.41
CA VAL A 211 30.63 10.62 8.01
C VAL A 211 29.15 10.71 7.65
N LEU A 212 28.25 10.21 8.50
CA LEU A 212 26.80 10.30 8.28
C LEU A 212 26.34 11.76 8.21
N ASP A 213 26.81 12.63 9.12
CA ASP A 213 26.49 14.07 9.10
C ASP A 213 26.96 14.74 7.81
N LEU A 214 28.16 14.41 7.33
CA LEU A 214 28.71 14.93 6.07
C LEU A 214 27.93 14.42 4.86
N LEU A 215 27.58 13.14 4.82
CA LEU A 215 26.78 12.56 3.74
C LEU A 215 25.40 13.20 3.71
N GLN A 216 24.73 13.32 4.85
CA GLN A 216 23.41 13.95 4.94
C GLN A 216 23.41 15.43 4.53
N ALA A 217 24.52 16.14 4.73
CA ALA A 217 24.65 17.54 4.32
C ALA A 217 24.78 17.72 2.80
N HIS A 218 25.24 16.69 2.06
CA HIS A 218 25.53 16.78 0.63
C HIS A 218 24.62 15.89 -0.23
N LEU A 219 24.07 14.83 0.35
CA LEU A 219 23.15 13.90 -0.28
C LEU A 219 21.90 13.83 0.59
N PRO A 220 20.69 14.12 0.05
CA PRO A 220 19.48 13.93 0.82
C PRO A 220 19.41 12.46 1.25
N GLY A 221 19.29 12.23 2.56
CA GLY A 221 19.08 10.88 3.07
C GLY A 221 17.80 10.33 2.46
N THR A 222 17.84 9.10 1.94
CA THR A 222 16.61 8.45 1.50
C THR A 222 15.85 8.07 2.77
N THR A 223 14.89 8.89 3.17
CA THR A 223 13.92 8.44 4.17
C THR A 223 13.07 7.41 3.48
N HIS A 224 13.35 6.13 3.71
CA HIS A 224 12.41 5.08 3.36
C HIS A 224 11.02 5.49 3.88
N ALA A 225 10.06 5.54 2.96
CA ALA A 225 8.71 6.00 3.23
C ALA A 225 7.90 5.03 4.13
N GLY A 226 8.56 4.08 4.81
CA GLY A 226 7.97 3.19 5.80
C GLY A 226 7.77 3.83 7.18
N GLY A 227 8.45 4.95 7.47
CA GLY A 227 8.25 5.72 8.70
C GLY A 227 7.17 6.80 8.56
N LEU A 228 5.96 6.47 8.11
CA LEU A 228 4.82 7.38 8.31
C LEU A 228 4.59 7.51 9.83
N PRO A 229 4.29 8.73 10.34
CA PRO A 229 4.00 8.90 11.75
C PRO A 229 2.85 7.97 12.12
N SER A 230 3.01 7.21 13.21
CA SER A 230 1.92 6.47 13.83
C SER A 230 0.70 7.39 13.92
N PRO A 231 -0.51 6.90 13.64
CA PRO A 231 -1.70 7.71 13.84
C PRO A 231 -1.68 8.24 15.29
N PRO A 232 -2.11 9.48 15.55
CA PRO A 232 -2.35 9.88 16.92
C PRO A 232 -3.34 8.86 17.51
N ASP A 233 -2.97 8.21 18.61
CA ASP A 233 -3.86 7.38 19.40
C ASP A 233 -5.09 8.21 19.76
N THR A 234 -6.15 8.09 18.95
CA THR A 234 -7.38 8.85 19.14
C THR A 234 -8.43 7.97 19.81
N PHE A 235 -8.02 7.31 20.90
CA PHE A 235 -8.94 6.73 21.90
C PHE A 235 -8.37 6.95 23.31
N GLY A 236 -8.05 8.20 23.62
CA GLY A 236 -7.87 8.68 24.99
C GLY A 236 -8.88 9.78 25.26
N LEU A 237 -9.73 9.58 26.27
CA LEU A 237 -10.68 10.56 26.81
C LEU A 237 -10.03 11.94 27.07
N PRO A 238 -10.80 13.04 27.09
CA PRO A 238 -10.25 14.38 27.23
C PRO A 238 -9.67 14.56 28.63
N SER A 239 -8.38 14.84 28.72
CA SER A 239 -7.76 15.37 29.94
C SER A 239 -7.21 16.75 29.63
N ALA A 240 -7.71 17.72 30.40
CA ALA A 240 -7.41 19.13 30.29
C ALA A 240 -5.96 19.47 30.70
N ASP A 241 -5.50 20.62 30.20
CA ASP A 241 -4.34 21.41 30.62
C ASP A 241 -2.93 20.90 30.28
N LEU A 242 -2.28 21.56 29.29
CA LEU A 242 -0.93 22.19 29.33
C LEU A 242 -0.39 22.50 27.89
N PRO A 243 0.66 23.36 27.73
CA PRO A 243 0.60 24.52 26.84
C PRO A 243 1.26 24.34 25.46
N ARG A 244 0.94 25.29 24.56
CA ARG A 244 1.57 25.52 23.26
C ARG A 244 3.10 25.49 23.33
N ALA A 245 3.71 24.54 22.63
CA ALA A 245 5.13 24.58 22.26
C ALA A 245 5.28 24.97 20.77
N HIS A 246 6.19 25.91 20.51
CA HIS A 246 6.58 26.41 19.19
C HIS A 246 7.24 25.33 18.31
N PRO A 247 7.25 25.49 16.97
CA PRO A 247 7.84 24.53 16.06
C PRO A 247 9.36 24.71 16.01
N VAL A 248 10.09 23.89 16.78
CA VAL A 248 11.50 23.64 16.47
C VAL A 248 11.54 22.56 15.41
N LEU A 249 12.06 22.92 14.23
CA LEU A 249 12.54 22.01 13.19
C LEU A 249 13.53 21.02 13.81
N SER A 250 13.01 19.96 14.40
CA SER A 250 13.79 18.81 14.78
C SER A 250 14.10 18.09 13.47
N ALA A 251 15.31 18.28 12.95
CA ALA A 251 15.86 17.47 11.87
C ALA A 251 15.62 16.00 12.25
N ARG A 252 14.68 15.35 11.55
CA ARG A 252 14.40 13.93 11.72
C ARG A 252 15.71 13.19 11.49
N ARG A 253 16.17 12.44 12.50
CA ARG A 253 17.34 11.57 12.33
C ARG A 253 17.01 10.53 11.27
N PRO A 254 17.87 10.28 10.27
CA PRO A 254 17.71 9.10 9.43
C PRO A 254 17.78 7.88 10.35
N HIS A 255 16.69 7.11 10.43
CA HIS A 255 16.72 5.81 11.08
C HIS A 255 17.30 4.85 10.05
N GLY A 256 18.41 4.19 10.41
CA GLY A 256 18.96 3.13 9.58
C GLY A 256 18.01 1.94 9.58
N ARG A 257 17.92 1.24 8.45
CA ARG A 257 17.13 0.02 8.34
C ARG A 257 17.98 -1.15 8.76
N THR A 258 17.50 -1.98 9.68
CA THR A 258 18.24 -3.21 9.98
C THR A 258 17.90 -4.28 8.96
N VAL A 259 18.92 -4.73 8.22
CA VAL A 259 18.83 -5.79 7.22
C VAL A 259 19.54 -7.01 7.76
N CYS A 260 18.82 -8.14 7.76
CA CYS A 260 19.36 -9.44 8.10
C CYS A 260 19.52 -10.27 6.82
N THR A 261 20.70 -10.87 6.62
CA THR A 261 21.02 -11.72 5.48
C THR A 261 21.57 -13.06 5.96
N VAL A 262 20.95 -14.16 5.55
CA VAL A 262 21.42 -15.53 5.78
C VAL A 262 22.04 -16.05 4.50
N PHE A 263 23.34 -16.36 4.53
CA PHE A 263 24.04 -16.96 3.41
C PHE A 263 23.90 -18.48 3.43
N LEU A 264 23.63 -19.06 2.25
CA LEU A 264 23.45 -20.49 2.05
C LEU A 264 24.70 -21.10 1.41
N ASP A 265 25.22 -22.17 2.00
CA ASP A 265 26.33 -22.94 1.42
C ASP A 265 26.17 -24.44 1.71
N SER A 266 26.98 -25.25 1.02
CA SER A 266 27.12 -26.68 1.22
C SER A 266 27.92 -26.98 2.50
N ALA A 267 27.95 -28.26 2.92
CA ALA A 267 28.78 -28.66 4.04
C ALA A 267 30.28 -28.50 3.75
N GLU A 268 30.65 -28.57 2.48
CA GLU A 268 32.00 -28.46 1.95
C GLU A 268 32.43 -27.01 1.70
N LEU A 269 31.58 -26.01 2.01
CA LEU A 269 31.87 -24.59 1.85
C LEU A 269 32.29 -24.20 0.41
N THR A 270 31.68 -24.87 -0.58
CA THR A 270 32.05 -24.72 -1.99
C THR A 270 31.91 -23.28 -2.47
N ARG A 271 30.85 -22.55 -2.08
CA ARG A 271 30.66 -21.16 -2.49
C ARG A 271 31.59 -20.22 -1.76
N TYR A 272 31.83 -20.46 -0.47
CA TYR A 272 32.81 -19.68 0.29
C TYR A 272 34.20 -19.76 -0.36
N HIS A 273 34.69 -20.95 -0.68
CA HIS A 273 35.97 -21.12 -1.36
C HIS A 273 35.96 -20.53 -2.77
N ALA A 274 34.87 -20.69 -3.53
CA ALA A 274 34.73 -20.07 -4.84
C ALA A 274 34.75 -18.53 -4.76
N GLY A 275 34.13 -17.94 -3.73
CA GLY A 275 34.13 -16.50 -3.49
C GLY A 275 35.48 -15.95 -3.05
N LEU A 276 36.25 -16.72 -2.26
CA LEU A 276 37.64 -16.37 -1.92
C LEU A 276 38.58 -16.47 -3.12
N ALA A 277 38.36 -17.46 -3.98
CA ALA A 277 39.14 -17.67 -5.20
C ALA A 277 38.62 -16.84 -6.39
N ALA A 278 37.50 -16.12 -6.23
CA ALA A 278 36.86 -15.37 -7.30
C ALA A 278 37.78 -14.22 -7.75
N GLY A 279 38.46 -14.45 -8.88
CA GLY A 279 39.02 -13.38 -9.69
C GLY A 279 37.91 -12.66 -10.47
N PRO A 280 38.17 -12.23 -11.72
CA PRO A 280 37.16 -11.56 -12.54
C PRO A 280 36.00 -12.49 -13.00
N SER A 281 36.10 -13.80 -12.78
CA SER A 281 35.17 -14.80 -13.33
C SER A 281 33.81 -14.92 -12.63
N GLY A 282 33.60 -14.19 -11.53
CA GLY A 282 32.35 -14.24 -10.77
C GLY A 282 32.16 -15.54 -9.97
N CYS A 283 31.38 -15.47 -8.89
CA CYS A 283 30.92 -16.59 -8.10
C CYS A 283 29.42 -16.45 -7.80
N ASP A 284 28.71 -17.57 -7.80
CA ASP A 284 27.31 -17.61 -7.41
C ASP A 284 27.16 -17.54 -5.89
N MET A 285 26.26 -16.68 -5.43
CA MET A 285 25.91 -16.50 -4.02
C MET A 285 24.40 -16.68 -3.86
N LEU A 286 24.00 -17.41 -2.82
CA LEU A 286 22.59 -17.62 -2.49
C LEU A 286 22.35 -17.11 -1.08
N SER A 287 21.36 -16.25 -0.92
CA SER A 287 21.02 -15.69 0.38
C SER A 287 19.53 -15.52 0.58
N LEU A 288 19.13 -15.53 1.85
CA LEU A 288 17.80 -15.15 2.31
C LEU A 288 17.97 -13.82 3.04
N TRP A 289 17.24 -12.78 2.68
CA TRP A 289 17.33 -11.51 3.39
C TRP A 289 15.97 -10.91 3.69
N TRP A 290 15.89 -10.17 4.79
CA TRP A 290 14.70 -9.45 5.22
C TRP A 290 15.11 -8.20 5.98
N ALA A 291 14.19 -7.25 6.09
CA ALA A 291 14.33 -6.12 6.97
C ALA A 291 13.50 -6.30 8.23
N THR A 292 14.01 -5.84 9.36
CA THR A 292 13.30 -5.97 10.64
C THR A 292 12.18 -4.96 10.82
N ASP A 293 12.17 -3.89 10.02
CA ASP A 293 11.29 -2.74 10.20
C ASP A 293 10.03 -2.83 9.32
N ASP A 294 9.90 -3.90 8.52
CA ASP A 294 8.72 -4.14 7.66
C ASP A 294 7.68 -4.97 8.44
N ASP A 295 6.52 -4.36 8.73
CA ASP A 295 5.38 -4.99 9.45
C ASP A 295 4.84 -6.24 8.74
N GLU A 296 5.07 -6.36 7.42
CA GLU A 296 4.87 -7.57 6.64
C GLU A 296 6.25 -8.11 6.18
N ALA A 297 7.00 -8.72 7.10
CA ALA A 297 8.36 -9.21 6.86
C ALA A 297 8.42 -10.26 5.74
N ALA A 298 8.45 -9.83 4.49
CA ALA A 298 8.71 -10.67 3.34
C ALA A 298 10.17 -11.12 3.38
N VAL A 299 10.39 -12.42 3.19
CA VAL A 299 11.74 -12.97 3.08
C VAL A 299 12.11 -13.03 1.60
N HIS A 300 13.13 -12.27 1.23
CA HIS A 300 13.66 -12.27 -0.12
C HIS A 300 14.67 -13.41 -0.29
N VAL A 301 14.41 -14.30 -1.22
CA VAL A 301 15.35 -15.34 -1.65
C VAL A 301 16.10 -14.80 -2.86
N SER A 302 17.40 -14.55 -2.72
CA SER A 302 18.23 -14.00 -3.79
C SER A 302 19.30 -14.98 -4.27
N HIS A 303 19.57 -14.90 -5.56
CA HIS A 303 20.71 -15.48 -6.23
C HIS A 303 21.50 -14.36 -6.88
N ASP A 304 22.69 -14.12 -6.35
CA ASP A 304 23.57 -13.06 -6.78
C ASP A 304 24.78 -13.65 -7.49
N VAL A 305 25.29 -12.92 -8.47
CA VAL A 305 26.59 -13.19 -9.08
C VAL A 305 27.52 -12.09 -8.61
N ALA A 306 28.56 -12.49 -7.89
CA ALA A 306 29.54 -11.57 -7.34
C ALA A 306 30.89 -11.77 -8.02
N SER A 307 31.50 -10.70 -8.55
CA SER A 307 32.79 -10.76 -9.25
C SER A 307 33.79 -9.75 -8.70
N GLY A 308 35.06 -10.00 -8.99
CA GLY A 308 36.16 -9.16 -8.54
C GLY A 308 36.62 -9.44 -7.11
N PRO A 309 37.75 -8.84 -6.70
CA PRO A 309 38.33 -9.07 -5.38
C PRO A 309 37.32 -8.67 -4.30
N TRP A 310 37.13 -9.56 -3.30
CA TRP A 310 36.21 -9.33 -2.19
C TRP A 310 34.75 -9.08 -2.60
N LEU A 311 34.30 -9.67 -3.72
CA LEU A 311 32.91 -9.55 -4.19
C LEU A 311 32.55 -8.08 -4.50
N ALA A 312 33.48 -7.32 -5.07
CA ALA A 312 33.37 -5.88 -5.30
C ALA A 312 32.16 -5.53 -6.19
N ASP A 313 31.89 -6.33 -7.22
CA ASP A 313 30.72 -6.18 -8.09
C ASP A 313 29.72 -7.31 -7.76
N ARG A 314 28.70 -7.01 -6.95
CA ARG A 314 27.61 -7.94 -6.63
C ARG A 314 26.39 -7.53 -7.43
N ARG A 315 25.90 -8.42 -8.30
CA ARG A 315 24.69 -8.22 -9.08
C ARG A 315 23.65 -9.24 -8.69
N CYS A 316 22.44 -8.77 -8.39
CA CYS A 316 21.30 -9.66 -8.23
C CYS A 316 20.98 -10.27 -9.59
N ALA A 317 21.15 -11.58 -9.72
CA ALA A 317 20.80 -12.31 -10.94
C ALA A 317 19.34 -12.78 -10.91
N ALA A 318 18.79 -13.00 -9.72
CA ALA A 318 17.36 -13.23 -9.50
C ALA A 318 17.02 -13.06 -8.02
N ALA A 319 15.85 -12.49 -7.72
CA ALA A 319 15.29 -12.48 -6.38
C ALA A 319 13.78 -12.73 -6.40
N ALA A 320 13.26 -13.28 -5.30
CA ALA A 320 11.82 -13.40 -5.08
C ALA A 320 11.47 -13.20 -3.62
N ALA A 321 10.40 -12.45 -3.38
CA ALA A 321 9.81 -12.28 -2.06
C ALA A 321 8.89 -13.46 -1.75
N LEU A 322 9.12 -14.10 -0.60
CA LEU A 322 8.28 -15.16 -0.05
C LEU A 322 7.74 -14.74 1.31
N PRO A 323 6.45 -15.00 1.61
CA PRO A 323 5.95 -14.91 2.97
C PRO A 323 6.73 -15.86 3.90
N PRO A 324 6.97 -15.51 5.19
CA PRO A 324 7.73 -16.34 6.12
C PRO A 324 7.22 -17.78 6.23
N HIS A 325 5.90 -17.98 6.20
CA HIS A 325 5.27 -19.29 6.29
C HIS A 325 5.53 -20.18 5.06
N GLN A 326 5.95 -19.61 3.93
CA GLN A 326 6.26 -20.36 2.70
C GLN A 326 7.75 -20.69 2.58
N LEU A 327 8.62 -20.10 3.40
CA LEU A 327 10.06 -20.27 3.30
C LEU A 327 10.51 -21.72 3.55
N LEU A 328 10.05 -22.35 4.64
CA LEU A 328 10.43 -23.74 4.93
C LEU A 328 9.91 -24.72 3.86
N PRO A 329 8.62 -24.68 3.45
CA PRO A 329 8.15 -25.48 2.33
C PRO A 329 8.94 -25.25 1.04
N PHE A 330 9.38 -24.01 0.78
CA PHE A 330 10.23 -23.69 -0.35
C PHE A 330 11.59 -24.37 -0.27
N LEU A 331 12.30 -24.27 0.87
CA LEU A 331 13.61 -24.89 1.06
C LEU A 331 13.56 -26.43 1.00
N HIS A 332 12.43 -27.04 1.35
CA HIS A 332 12.22 -28.49 1.35
C HIS A 332 11.61 -29.07 0.06
N SER A 333 11.43 -28.26 -0.98
CA SER A 333 10.75 -28.70 -2.23
C SER A 333 9.27 -29.08 -2.06
N GLU A 334 8.64 -28.73 -0.95
CA GLU A 334 7.24 -29.02 -0.65
C GLU A 334 6.31 -27.94 -1.24
N LEU A 335 6.85 -26.74 -1.49
CA LEU A 335 6.12 -25.66 -2.13
C LEU A 335 5.97 -25.93 -3.64
N ASN A 336 4.72 -26.07 -4.09
CA ASN A 336 4.42 -26.14 -5.52
C ASN A 336 4.62 -24.76 -6.16
N LEU A 337 5.75 -24.56 -6.83
CA LEU A 337 6.10 -23.29 -7.47
C LEU A 337 5.16 -22.90 -8.62
N ASN A 338 4.34 -23.83 -9.15
CA ASN A 338 3.28 -23.50 -10.11
C ASN A 338 2.10 -22.76 -9.45
N LYS A 339 2.02 -22.79 -8.11
CA LYS A 339 1.04 -22.06 -7.29
C LYS A 339 1.62 -20.81 -6.64
N LEU A 340 2.90 -20.51 -6.84
CA LEU A 340 3.40 -19.16 -6.59
C LEU A 340 2.77 -18.27 -7.66
N ALA A 341 1.62 -17.70 -7.31
CA ALA A 341 1.27 -16.41 -7.84
C ALA A 341 2.47 -15.48 -7.52
N PRO A 342 2.77 -14.50 -8.37
CA PRO A 342 3.48 -13.33 -7.88
C PRO A 342 2.81 -12.89 -6.57
N VAL A 343 3.52 -12.19 -5.69
CA VAL A 343 2.84 -11.35 -4.70
C VAL A 343 2.07 -10.29 -5.50
N GLY A 344 0.94 -10.70 -6.06
CA GLY A 344 0.01 -9.89 -6.80
C GLY A 344 -0.56 -8.95 -5.78
N SER A 345 -0.55 -7.67 -6.11
CA SER A 345 -1.35 -6.73 -5.36
C SER A 345 -2.79 -7.24 -5.33
N PRO A 346 -3.60 -6.84 -4.34
CA PRO A 346 -5.04 -7.14 -4.29
C PRO A 346 -5.85 -6.73 -5.56
N ARG A 347 -5.20 -6.19 -6.61
CA ARG A 347 -5.77 -5.77 -7.90
C ARG A 347 -6.22 -6.92 -8.80
N ASP A 348 -5.71 -8.14 -8.64
CA ASP A 348 -6.08 -9.27 -9.53
C ASP A 348 -7.57 -9.65 -9.45
N LEU A 349 -8.34 -9.04 -8.54
CA LEU A 349 -9.78 -9.27 -8.38
C LEU A 349 -10.67 -8.12 -8.86
N SER A 350 -10.16 -6.94 -9.26
CA SER A 350 -11.04 -5.79 -9.51
C SER A 350 -10.77 -4.91 -10.74
N LEU A 351 -9.69 -5.11 -11.49
CA LEU A 351 -9.49 -4.40 -12.75
C LEU A 351 -8.94 -5.35 -13.82
N SER A 352 -9.68 -5.52 -14.91
CA SER A 352 -9.19 -6.22 -16.10
C SER A 352 -8.00 -5.42 -16.67
N PRO A 353 -6.77 -5.97 -16.68
CA PRO A 353 -5.66 -5.28 -17.29
C PRO A 353 -5.86 -5.17 -18.80
N SER A 354 -5.17 -4.25 -19.45
CA SER A 354 -5.16 -4.22 -20.92
C SER A 354 -4.53 -5.53 -21.45
N PRO A 355 -4.95 -6.05 -22.61
CA PRO A 355 -4.47 -7.33 -23.13
C PRO A 355 -2.95 -7.37 -23.36
N ASP A 356 -2.33 -6.21 -23.64
CA ASP A 356 -0.88 -6.07 -23.81
C ASP A 356 -0.15 -6.09 -22.45
N SER A 357 -0.68 -5.39 -21.44
CA SER A 357 -0.19 -5.45 -20.06
C SER A 357 -0.32 -6.85 -19.47
N ASP A 358 -1.40 -7.57 -19.80
CA ASP A 358 -1.62 -8.96 -19.40
C ASP A 358 -0.62 -9.95 -20.02
N ALA A 359 -0.19 -9.70 -21.27
CA ALA A 359 0.78 -10.56 -21.93
C ALA A 359 2.18 -10.39 -21.34
N GLU A 360 2.59 -9.13 -21.13
CA GLU A 360 3.87 -8.79 -20.49
C GLU A 360 3.89 -9.25 -19.03
N HIS A 361 2.81 -9.02 -18.28
CA HIS A 361 2.67 -9.48 -16.91
C HIS A 361 2.79 -11.01 -16.82
N ARG A 362 2.07 -11.76 -17.66
CA ARG A 362 2.16 -13.23 -17.69
C ARG A 362 3.55 -13.72 -18.10
N SER A 363 4.23 -13.03 -19.02
CA SER A 363 5.61 -13.36 -19.39
C SER A 363 6.55 -13.16 -18.21
N HIS A 364 6.47 -12.01 -17.56
CA HIS A 364 7.26 -11.68 -16.38
C HIS A 364 7.00 -12.67 -15.22
N CYS A 365 5.74 -13.05 -14.97
CA CYS A 365 5.39 -14.07 -13.99
C CYS A 365 6.09 -15.40 -14.26
N ARG A 366 6.12 -15.84 -15.52
CA ARG A 366 6.80 -17.08 -15.92
C ARG A 366 8.31 -16.98 -15.73
N ASP A 367 8.91 -15.83 -16.01
CA ASP A 367 10.35 -15.64 -15.84
C ASP A 367 10.76 -15.56 -14.36
N LEU A 368 9.93 -14.95 -13.52
CA LEU A 368 10.09 -15.00 -12.06
C LEU A 368 9.93 -16.43 -11.54
N GLN A 369 8.89 -17.17 -11.98
CA GLN A 369 8.71 -18.58 -11.63
C GLN A 369 9.91 -19.44 -12.04
N ARG A 370 10.44 -19.26 -13.25
CA ARG A 370 11.64 -19.97 -13.73
C ARG A 370 12.86 -19.64 -12.87
N SER A 371 13.03 -18.37 -12.51
CA SER A 371 14.12 -17.91 -11.66
C SER A 371 14.04 -18.52 -10.26
N VAL A 372 12.85 -18.50 -9.65
CA VAL A 372 12.58 -19.11 -8.36
C VAL A 372 12.79 -20.63 -8.38
N GLN A 373 12.32 -21.31 -9.43
CA GLN A 373 12.57 -22.73 -9.65
C GLN A 373 14.07 -23.04 -9.77
N LYS A 374 14.82 -22.18 -10.47
CA LYS A 374 16.28 -22.33 -10.60
C LYS A 374 16.98 -22.16 -9.26
N ILE A 375 16.55 -21.19 -8.46
CA ILE A 375 17.06 -20.96 -7.09
C ILE A 375 16.77 -22.18 -6.21
N GLN A 376 15.50 -22.63 -6.14
CA GLN A 376 15.10 -23.79 -5.35
C GLN A 376 15.87 -25.05 -5.76
N ARG A 377 16.01 -25.28 -7.07
CA ARG A 377 16.76 -26.40 -7.61
C ARG A 377 18.23 -26.36 -7.20
N LYS A 378 18.89 -25.20 -7.24
CA LYS A 378 20.28 -25.07 -6.76
C LYS A 378 20.39 -25.40 -5.27
N ILE A 379 19.49 -24.85 -4.45
CA ILE A 379 19.46 -25.12 -3.00
C ILE A 379 19.37 -26.63 -2.72
N ILE A 380 18.44 -27.33 -3.38
CA ILE A 380 18.23 -28.76 -3.16
C ILE A 380 19.37 -29.60 -3.72
N MET A 381 19.73 -29.38 -4.99
CA MET A 381 20.72 -30.21 -5.70
C MET A 381 22.10 -30.12 -5.05
N GLU A 382 22.46 -28.93 -4.56
CA GLU A 382 23.75 -28.68 -3.93
C GLU A 382 23.70 -28.80 -2.39
N ARG A 383 22.54 -29.25 -1.84
CA ARG A 383 22.31 -29.47 -0.40
C ARG A 383 22.69 -28.27 0.46
N LEU A 384 22.25 -27.09 0.03
CA LEU A 384 22.59 -25.85 0.72
C LEU A 384 21.81 -25.70 2.00
N ARG A 385 22.48 -25.15 3.00
CA ARG A 385 21.92 -24.88 4.33
C ARG A 385 22.34 -23.49 4.81
N PRO A 386 21.56 -22.87 5.69
CA PRO A 386 21.98 -21.67 6.41
C PRO A 386 23.34 -21.86 7.07
N LEU A 387 24.28 -20.96 6.81
CA LEU A 387 25.62 -21.02 7.38
C LEU A 387 25.95 -19.79 8.23
N ILE A 388 25.76 -18.60 7.67
CA ILE A 388 26.14 -17.34 8.31
C ILE A 388 24.95 -16.40 8.28
N LEU A 389 24.65 -15.81 9.43
CA LEU A 389 23.75 -14.66 9.56
C LEU A 389 24.60 -13.39 9.64
N ALA A 390 24.39 -12.48 8.70
CA ALA A 390 24.88 -11.11 8.75
C ALA A 390 23.72 -10.18 9.11
N SER A 391 23.95 -9.27 10.05
CA SER A 391 23.01 -8.22 10.40
C SER A 391 23.72 -6.89 10.27
N GLU A 392 23.13 -5.96 9.53
CA GLU A 392 23.68 -4.64 9.32
C GLU A 392 22.59 -3.57 9.45
N GLU A 393 22.96 -2.42 10.01
CA GLU A 393 22.13 -1.21 9.95
C GLU A 393 22.54 -0.42 8.72
N ARG A 394 21.63 -0.30 7.77
CA ARG A 394 21.88 0.28 6.46
C ARG A 394 21.34 1.70 6.38
N PHE A 395 22.18 2.60 5.88
CA PHE A 395 21.84 4.00 5.62
C PHE A 395 22.05 4.27 4.13
N ASP A 396 20.96 4.49 3.40
CA ASP A 396 21.00 4.77 1.96
C ASP A 396 20.94 6.29 1.72
N PHE A 397 21.95 6.81 1.03
CA PHE A 397 22.05 8.20 0.59
C PHE A 397 22.05 8.21 -0.94
N MET A 398 21.07 8.85 -1.55
CA MET A 398 20.98 8.97 -3.00
C MET A 398 20.74 10.42 -3.36
N ASP A 399 21.47 10.90 -4.36
CA ASP A 399 21.13 12.17 -5.00
C ASP A 399 19.87 11.93 -5.85
N ALA A 400 18.83 12.72 -5.62
CA ALA A 400 17.59 12.65 -6.39
C ALA A 400 17.65 13.48 -7.69
N SER A 401 18.82 14.08 -8.00
CA SER A 401 19.02 14.96 -9.15
C SER A 401 19.62 14.32 -10.40
#